data_AF-F7UWH7-F1
#
_entry.id   AF-F7UWH7-F1
#
_cell.length_a   1.000
_cell.length_b   1.000
_cell.length_c   1.000
_cell.angle_alpha   90.00
_cell.angle_beta   90.00
_cell.angle_gamma   90.00
#
_symmetry.space_group_name_H-M   'P 1'
#
loop_
_entity.id
_entity.type
_entity.pdbx_description
1 polymer ?
#
loop_
_entity_poly.entity_id
_entity_poly.type
_entity_poly.pdbx_seq_one_letter_code
_entity_poly.pdbx_strand_id
1 'polypeptide(L)'
;MSEALPDIVKFASNNPLISTVIGGLFVAVITFLFQHLFKMNSVSSQTAPKQIKSVHISNNSNSIINIANEIVVNDAVTQERDNEIPLHNENAVANRLKEFLKLINVHSVKKVSIYQLSQIAGDKDPNKLTRFFNGEELPSFEYIENFCHTFSLNADWVWSGNGYPFSMFDINETFPSSSYASIVGSCPQRIYFILSNTPEKVATIILKFSDFSYQRVSCQWHLNLDHVGSTGQKQILSLYQLICRLYSEYGIYCTDYEISQRTWNDLIEGKLWPGSFSDFPINRKFKAPSHWADDLRDVNHRYAPDYEKLYGMWFTRTQNFIKRSLQQEKNVEIDYD
;
A
#
# COMPACT_ATOMS: atom_id res chain seq x y z
N MET A 1 -29.67 -12.56 17.38
CA MET A 1 -28.88 -11.67 18.28
C MET A 1 -27.93 -10.79 17.47
N SER A 2 -28.41 -10.01 16.50
CA SER A 2 -27.54 -9.18 15.64
C SER A 2 -28.19 -7.86 15.21
N GLU A 3 -28.85 -7.16 16.13
CA GLU A 3 -29.40 -5.81 15.86
C GLU A 3 -28.96 -4.75 16.88
N ALA A 4 -28.07 -5.05 17.83
CA ALA A 4 -27.74 -4.11 18.91
C ALA A 4 -26.45 -3.29 18.71
N LEU A 5 -25.65 -3.53 17.66
CA LEU A 5 -24.36 -2.83 17.51
C LEU A 5 -24.46 -1.34 17.09
N PRO A 6 -25.40 -0.90 16.23
CA PRO A 6 -25.46 0.50 15.80
C PRO A 6 -25.82 1.47 16.94
N ASP A 7 -26.61 1.01 17.92
CA ASP A 7 -27.11 1.86 19.01
C ASP A 7 -26.09 2.04 20.13
N ILE A 8 -25.18 1.09 20.34
CA ILE A 8 -24.12 1.18 21.35
C ILE A 8 -23.10 2.27 20.98
N VAL A 9 -22.78 2.41 19.69
CA VAL A 9 -21.86 3.45 19.19
C VAL A 9 -22.48 4.85 19.32
N LYS A 10 -23.79 4.97 19.08
CA LYS A 10 -24.55 6.22 19.25
C LYS A 10 -24.78 6.59 20.73
N PHE A 11 -24.85 5.61 21.62
CA PHE A 11 -24.99 5.83 23.06
C PHE A 11 -23.65 6.24 23.71
N ALA A 12 -22.53 5.68 23.24
CA ALA A 12 -21.19 5.97 23.76
C ALA A 12 -20.68 7.39 23.42
N SER A 13 -21.13 8.00 22.31
CA SER A 13 -20.73 9.37 21.93
C SER A 13 -21.33 10.48 22.79
N ASN A 14 -22.33 10.16 23.64
CA ASN A 14 -23.06 11.15 24.44
C ASN A 14 -22.81 11.04 25.95
N ASN A 15 -21.90 10.17 26.41
CA ASN A 15 -21.63 9.99 27.86
C ASN A 15 -20.14 9.86 28.16
N PRO A 16 -19.48 10.89 28.74
CA PRO A 16 -18.03 10.89 28.96
C PRO A 16 -17.54 9.88 30.01
N LEU A 17 -18.43 9.27 30.80
CA LEU A 17 -18.10 8.22 31.77
C LEU A 17 -18.03 6.80 31.17
N ILE A 18 -18.57 6.59 29.95
CA ILE A 18 -18.62 5.27 29.30
C ILE A 18 -17.37 5.02 28.42
N SER A 19 -16.73 6.09 27.92
CA SER A 19 -15.51 5.97 27.10
C SER A 19 -14.32 5.34 27.85
N THR A 20 -14.24 5.56 29.17
CA THR A 20 -13.17 5.03 30.02
C THR A 20 -13.30 3.52 30.26
N VAL A 21 -14.54 3.00 30.32
CA VAL A 21 -14.80 1.56 30.55
C VAL A 21 -14.62 0.77 29.24
N ILE A 22 -15.03 1.34 28.11
CA ILE A 22 -14.84 0.71 26.78
C ILE A 22 -13.35 0.68 26.39
N GLY A 23 -12.58 1.71 26.73
CA GLY A 23 -11.12 1.72 26.52
C GLY A 23 -10.40 0.58 27.25
N GLY A 24 -10.82 0.26 28.49
CA GLY A 24 -10.26 -0.86 29.25
C GLY A 24 -10.58 -2.24 28.66
N LEU A 25 -11.81 -2.42 28.17
CA LEU A 25 -12.22 -3.69 27.53
C LEU A 25 -11.55 -3.90 26.17
N PHE A 26 -11.32 -2.82 25.41
CA PHE A 26 -10.67 -2.89 24.10
C PHE A 26 -9.19 -3.28 24.21
N VAL A 27 -8.48 -2.75 25.22
CA VAL A 27 -7.08 -3.11 25.51
C VAL A 27 -6.97 -4.58 25.95
N ALA A 28 -7.92 -5.08 26.74
CA ALA A 28 -7.94 -6.48 27.15
C ALA A 28 -8.15 -7.45 25.98
N VAL A 29 -9.05 -7.11 25.04
CA VAL A 29 -9.32 -7.94 23.85
C VAL A 29 -8.12 -7.95 22.90
N ILE A 30 -7.46 -6.81 22.68
CA ILE A 30 -6.24 -6.74 21.86
C ILE A 30 -5.11 -7.55 22.51
N THR A 31 -4.94 -7.44 23.82
CA THR A 31 -3.91 -8.20 24.55
C THR A 31 -4.16 -9.71 24.49
N PHE A 32 -5.42 -10.14 24.58
CA PHE A 32 -5.81 -11.54 24.45
C PHE A 32 -5.57 -12.09 23.03
N LEU A 33 -5.89 -11.31 22.00
CA LEU A 33 -5.63 -11.67 20.60
C LEU A 33 -4.13 -11.76 20.30
N PHE A 34 -3.31 -10.84 20.85
CA PHE A 34 -1.86 -10.90 20.73
C PHE A 34 -1.25 -12.14 21.41
N GLN A 35 -1.73 -12.50 22.61
CA GLN A 35 -1.28 -13.72 23.29
C GLN A 35 -1.67 -15.00 22.56
N HIS A 36 -2.83 -15.01 21.88
CA HIS A 36 -3.28 -16.18 21.15
C HIS A 36 -2.53 -16.38 19.82
N LEU A 37 -2.18 -15.30 19.13
CA LEU A 37 -1.41 -15.34 17.87
C LEU A 37 0.04 -15.81 18.09
N PHE A 38 0.68 -15.40 19.19
CA PHE A 38 2.04 -15.88 19.51
C PHE A 38 2.09 -17.38 19.86
N LYS A 39 1.01 -17.93 20.39
CA LYS A 39 0.95 -19.35 20.79
C LYS A 39 0.77 -20.31 19.61
N MET A 40 0.35 -19.82 18.44
CA MET A 40 0.14 -20.65 17.25
C MET A 40 1.38 -20.79 16.35
N ASN A 41 2.41 -19.95 16.53
CA ASN A 41 3.62 -19.98 15.69
C ASN A 41 4.77 -20.86 16.22
N SER A 42 4.57 -21.61 17.30
CA SER A 42 5.62 -22.46 17.89
C SER A 42 5.41 -23.98 17.73
N VAL A 43 4.59 -24.43 16.78
CA VAL A 43 4.44 -25.85 16.47
C VAL A 43 5.09 -26.17 15.12
N SER A 44 6.20 -26.87 15.22
CA SER A 44 7.12 -27.36 14.19
C SER A 44 6.49 -28.19 13.06
N SER A 45 7.11 -28.14 11.88
CA SER A 45 7.20 -29.30 10.99
C SER A 45 8.62 -29.49 10.48
N GLN A 46 9.35 -30.42 11.10
CA GLN A 46 10.51 -31.09 10.50
C GLN A 46 10.00 -32.13 9.50
N THR A 47 10.48 -32.09 8.25
CA THR A 47 10.42 -33.26 7.35
C THR A 47 11.74 -33.36 6.57
N ALA A 48 12.41 -34.49 6.74
CA ALA A 48 13.66 -34.88 6.08
C ALA A 48 13.49 -35.19 4.58
N PRO A 49 14.56 -35.08 3.76
CA PRO A 49 14.48 -35.37 2.32
C PRO A 49 14.52 -36.87 2.03
N LYS A 50 13.58 -37.33 1.17
CA LYS A 50 13.55 -38.68 0.61
C LYS A 50 14.55 -38.83 -0.55
N GLN A 51 15.37 -39.86 -0.47
CA GLN A 51 16.21 -40.38 -1.56
C GLN A 51 15.35 -40.84 -2.74
N ILE A 52 15.74 -40.45 -3.96
CA ILE A 52 15.24 -41.05 -5.19
C ILE A 52 16.32 -41.94 -5.80
N LYS A 53 15.89 -43.16 -6.11
CA LYS A 53 16.65 -44.28 -6.66
C LYS A 53 17.12 -44.01 -8.10
N SER A 54 18.30 -44.56 -8.37
CA SER A 54 18.97 -44.78 -9.64
C SER A 54 18.06 -45.26 -10.79
N VAL A 55 18.26 -44.69 -11.97
CA VAL A 55 17.90 -45.30 -13.26
C VAL A 55 19.18 -45.61 -14.01
N HIS A 56 19.39 -46.91 -14.28
CA HIS A 56 20.41 -47.44 -15.18
C HIS A 56 20.00 -47.24 -16.63
N ILE A 57 20.86 -46.65 -17.45
CA ILE A 57 20.92 -46.90 -18.90
C ILE A 57 22.38 -47.16 -19.28
N SER A 58 22.54 -48.14 -20.16
CA SER A 58 23.71 -48.98 -20.43
C SER A 58 24.89 -48.33 -21.15
N ASN A 59 26.08 -48.82 -20.79
CA ASN A 59 27.37 -48.69 -21.46
C ASN A 59 27.32 -49.00 -22.96
N ASN A 60 28.12 -48.29 -23.75
CA ASN A 60 28.99 -48.97 -24.71
C ASN A 60 30.36 -48.29 -24.78
N SER A 61 31.39 -49.12 -24.74
CA SER A 61 32.80 -48.79 -24.55
C SER A 61 33.55 -48.66 -25.88
N ASN A 62 34.77 -48.12 -25.77
CA ASN A 62 35.95 -48.14 -26.68
C ASN A 62 36.36 -46.70 -27.03
N SER A 63 37.55 -46.18 -26.69
CA SER A 63 38.83 -46.82 -26.40
C SER A 63 39.79 -45.83 -25.72
N ILE A 64 40.55 -46.38 -24.77
CA ILE A 64 41.74 -45.85 -24.08
C ILE A 64 42.86 -45.50 -25.07
N ILE A 65 43.64 -44.44 -24.83
CA ILE A 65 45.11 -44.44 -24.88
C ILE A 65 45.65 -43.29 -24.01
N ASN A 66 46.54 -43.69 -23.11
CA ASN A 66 47.39 -42.91 -22.22
C ASN A 66 48.26 -41.89 -22.97
N ILE A 67 48.56 -40.75 -22.34
CA ILE A 67 49.94 -40.29 -22.10
C ILE A 67 49.91 -39.46 -20.81
N ALA A 68 50.51 -40.03 -19.77
CA ALA A 68 51.07 -39.27 -18.66
C ALA A 68 52.38 -38.65 -19.16
N ASN A 69 52.60 -37.37 -18.87
CA ASN A 69 53.88 -36.73 -18.53
C ASN A 69 53.83 -35.24 -18.88
N GLU A 70 53.69 -34.39 -17.87
CA GLU A 70 54.67 -33.37 -17.49
C GLU A 70 54.02 -32.40 -16.51
N ILE A 71 54.21 -32.67 -15.22
CA ILE A 71 54.22 -31.63 -14.21
C ILE A 71 55.59 -30.97 -14.34
N VAL A 72 55.65 -29.84 -15.03
CA VAL A 72 56.72 -28.86 -14.86
C VAL A 72 56.06 -27.63 -14.27
N VAL A 73 56.38 -27.42 -12.99
CA VAL A 73 56.09 -26.23 -12.21
C VAL A 73 56.65 -25.02 -12.95
N ASN A 74 55.79 -24.09 -13.32
CA ASN A 74 56.20 -22.71 -13.57
C ASN A 74 55.36 -21.80 -12.67
N ASP A 75 56.04 -21.28 -11.65
CA ASP A 75 55.62 -20.16 -10.84
C ASP A 75 55.29 -18.96 -11.73
N ALA A 76 54.03 -18.53 -11.73
CA ALA A 76 53.64 -17.19 -12.17
C ALA A 76 52.21 -16.85 -11.74
N VAL A 77 52.12 -15.83 -10.87
CA VAL A 77 51.02 -14.88 -10.73
C VAL A 77 49.87 -15.29 -9.79
N THR A 78 50.12 -14.92 -8.53
CA THR A 78 49.18 -14.27 -7.61
C THR A 78 48.07 -13.48 -8.30
N GLN A 79 46.82 -13.85 -7.99
CA GLN A 79 45.76 -12.90 -7.62
C GLN A 79 44.64 -13.71 -6.98
N GLU A 80 44.75 -13.91 -5.66
CA GLU A 80 43.57 -14.17 -4.84
C GLU A 80 42.63 -12.99 -5.08
N ARG A 81 41.49 -13.27 -5.72
CA ARG A 81 40.38 -12.32 -5.72
C ARG A 81 39.89 -12.26 -4.28
N ASP A 82 40.35 -11.26 -3.56
CA ASP A 82 39.57 -10.63 -2.50
C ASP A 82 38.23 -10.20 -3.11
N ASN A 83 37.29 -11.13 -3.15
CA ASN A 83 35.88 -10.78 -3.17
C ASN A 83 35.57 -10.29 -1.76
N GLU A 84 36.04 -9.08 -1.42
CA GLU A 84 35.51 -8.34 -0.29
C GLU A 84 34.00 -8.23 -0.52
N ILE A 85 33.24 -8.99 0.28
CA ILE A 85 31.83 -8.73 0.47
C ILE A 85 31.75 -7.26 0.90
N PRO A 86 31.03 -6.38 0.19
CA PRO A 86 31.07 -4.95 0.48
C PRO A 86 30.80 -4.71 1.95
N LEU A 87 31.80 -4.15 2.64
CA LEU A 87 31.72 -3.79 4.04
C LEU A 87 30.45 -2.96 4.24
N HIS A 88 29.62 -3.36 5.20
CA HIS A 88 28.36 -2.73 5.56
C HIS A 88 28.59 -1.20 5.58
N ASN A 89 28.02 -0.46 4.62
CA ASN A 89 28.18 0.99 4.59
C ASN A 89 27.46 1.53 5.84
N GLU A 90 28.23 1.86 6.88
CA GLU A 90 27.75 2.25 8.21
C GLU A 90 26.79 3.46 8.12
N ASN A 91 26.84 4.22 7.02
CA ASN A 91 25.97 5.37 6.74
C ASN A 91 24.77 5.08 5.83
N ALA A 92 24.58 3.84 5.34
CA ALA A 92 23.50 3.54 4.41
C ALA A 92 22.11 3.79 5.03
N VAL A 93 21.90 3.39 6.29
CA VAL A 93 20.65 3.66 7.03
C VAL A 93 20.45 5.17 7.20
N ALA A 94 21.46 5.88 7.68
CA ALA A 94 21.44 7.33 7.86
C ALA A 94 21.09 8.07 6.55
N ASN A 95 21.70 7.68 5.43
CA ASN A 95 21.43 8.26 4.12
C ASN A 95 19.98 8.05 3.67
N ARG A 96 19.39 6.89 3.95
CA ARG A 96 17.98 6.62 3.64
C ARG A 96 17.03 7.39 4.55
N LEU A 97 17.34 7.52 5.83
CA LEU A 97 16.59 8.39 6.73
C LEU A 97 16.60 9.85 6.24
N LYS A 98 17.76 10.36 5.79
CA LYS A 98 17.87 11.69 5.16
C LYS A 98 17.03 11.78 3.88
N GLU A 99 17.06 10.76 3.02
CA GLU A 99 16.24 10.75 1.80
C GLU A 99 14.75 10.73 2.12
N PHE A 100 14.32 9.96 3.13
CA PHE A 100 12.94 9.99 3.63
C PHE A 100 12.53 11.42 4.05
N LEU A 101 13.34 12.08 4.89
CA LEU A 101 13.07 13.46 5.33
C LEU A 101 13.02 14.44 4.16
N LYS A 102 13.87 14.25 3.15
CA LYS A 102 13.82 15.03 1.92
C LYS A 102 12.51 14.81 1.17
N LEU A 103 12.11 13.55 0.95
CA LEU A 103 10.90 13.17 0.20
C LEU A 103 9.63 13.75 0.82
N ILE A 104 9.44 13.65 2.14
CA ILE A 104 8.27 14.24 2.81
C ILE A 104 8.27 15.76 2.73
N ASN A 105 9.46 16.37 2.62
CA ASN A 105 9.60 17.82 2.52
C ASN A 105 9.51 18.35 1.10
N VAL A 106 9.72 17.56 0.03
CA VAL A 106 9.77 18.09 -1.36
C VAL A 106 8.51 18.87 -1.70
N HIS A 107 7.34 18.35 -1.33
CA HIS A 107 6.05 18.92 -1.69
C HIS A 107 5.31 19.56 -0.52
N SER A 108 5.84 19.46 0.71
CA SER A 108 5.19 20.03 1.87
C SER A 108 5.34 21.54 1.93
N VAL A 109 4.22 22.23 2.20
CA VAL A 109 4.21 23.68 2.46
C VAL A 109 4.93 23.98 3.77
N LYS A 110 4.77 23.13 4.78
CA LYS A 110 5.41 23.27 6.10
C LYS A 110 6.53 22.25 6.23
N LYS A 111 7.78 22.71 6.15
CA LYS A 111 8.93 21.82 6.31
C LYS A 111 8.92 21.17 7.68
N VAL A 112 9.14 19.86 7.67
CA VAL A 112 9.23 18.99 8.83
C VAL A 112 10.70 18.85 9.20
N SER A 113 11.03 19.01 10.48
CA SER A 113 12.38 18.82 11.02
C SER A 113 12.56 17.44 11.65
N ILE A 114 13.81 17.02 11.86
CA ILE A 114 14.13 15.78 12.59
C ILE A 114 13.54 15.82 14.01
N TYR A 115 13.56 16.99 14.66
CA TYR A 115 12.95 17.19 15.97
C TYR A 115 11.45 16.86 15.95
N GLN A 116 10.72 17.33 14.95
CA GLN A 116 9.28 17.03 14.80
C GLN A 116 9.04 15.56 14.51
N LEU A 117 9.85 14.93 13.66
CA LEU A 117 9.78 13.48 13.43
C LEU A 117 9.99 12.70 14.72
N SER A 118 10.94 13.12 15.55
CA SER A 118 11.26 12.48 16.82
C SER A 118 10.09 12.58 17.80
N GLN A 119 9.42 13.74 17.87
CA GLN A 119 8.19 13.89 18.65
C GLN A 119 7.07 12.97 18.16
N ILE A 120 6.89 12.85 16.84
CA ILE A 120 5.85 11.98 16.24
C ILE A 120 6.18 10.50 16.50
N ALA A 121 7.46 10.12 16.45
CA ALA A 121 7.94 8.79 16.77
C ALA A 121 7.82 8.44 18.28
N GLY A 122 7.49 9.42 19.13
CA GLY A 122 7.38 9.23 20.57
C GLY A 122 8.72 9.13 21.29
N ASP A 123 9.79 9.67 20.71
CA ASP A 123 11.11 9.68 21.33
C ASP A 123 11.14 10.57 22.57
N LYS A 124 11.74 10.05 23.65
CA LYS A 124 11.98 10.83 24.88
C LYS A 124 13.18 11.76 24.76
N ASP A 125 14.14 11.44 23.89
CA ASP A 125 15.32 12.25 23.59
C ASP A 125 15.36 12.57 22.10
N PRO A 126 15.07 13.82 21.68
CA PRO A 126 15.08 14.22 20.28
C PRO A 126 16.46 14.18 19.64
N ASN A 127 17.54 14.17 20.44
CA ASN A 127 18.89 14.04 19.91
C ASN A 127 19.17 12.62 19.44
N LYS A 128 18.46 11.61 19.96
CA LYS A 128 18.62 10.21 19.53
C LYS A 128 18.36 10.03 18.04
N LEU A 129 17.23 10.52 17.55
CA LEU A 129 16.91 10.47 16.12
C LEU A 129 17.91 11.28 15.29
N THR A 130 18.40 12.40 15.82
CA THR A 130 19.43 13.21 15.15
C THR A 130 20.73 12.43 14.94
N ARG A 131 21.19 11.67 15.95
CA ARG A 131 22.37 10.80 15.82
C ARG A 131 22.18 9.71 14.77
N PHE A 132 21.00 9.10 14.70
CA PHE A 132 20.66 8.13 13.64
C PHE A 132 20.70 8.77 12.25
N PHE A 133 20.13 9.96 12.10
CA PHE A 133 20.19 10.70 10.85
C PHE A 133 21.61 11.10 10.47
N ASN A 134 22.48 11.40 11.43
CA ASN A 134 23.86 11.78 11.14
C ASN A 134 24.79 10.58 10.87
N GLY A 135 24.36 9.35 11.20
CA GLY A 135 25.21 8.16 11.14
C GLY A 135 26.14 8.03 12.35
N GLU A 136 25.88 8.76 13.43
CA GLU A 136 26.67 8.74 14.67
C GLU A 136 26.30 7.53 15.55
N GLU A 137 25.08 7.01 15.38
CA GLU A 137 24.55 5.87 16.12
C GLU A 137 23.70 5.03 15.16
N LEU A 138 23.73 3.70 15.29
CA LEU A 138 22.83 2.81 14.56
C LEU A 138 21.55 2.58 15.40
N PRO A 139 20.35 2.68 14.80
CA PRO A 139 19.13 2.31 15.49
C PRO A 139 19.05 0.80 15.74
N SER A 140 18.30 0.39 16.76
CA SER A 140 17.97 -1.03 16.93
C SER A 140 16.93 -1.48 15.90
N PHE A 141 16.83 -2.79 15.66
CA PHE A 141 15.79 -3.39 14.80
C PHE A 141 14.39 -2.96 15.24
N GLU A 142 14.08 -3.13 16.53
CA GLU A 142 12.81 -2.72 17.14
C GLU A 142 12.51 -1.22 16.93
N TYR A 143 13.55 -0.37 17.02
CA TYR A 143 13.38 1.06 16.78
C TYR A 143 12.97 1.36 15.34
N ILE A 144 13.66 0.79 14.35
CA ILE A 144 13.31 0.99 12.95
C ILE A 144 11.94 0.41 12.63
N GLU A 145 11.56 -0.74 13.18
CA GLU A 145 10.22 -1.30 12.99
C GLU A 145 9.14 -0.33 13.49
N ASN A 146 9.29 0.18 14.71
CA ASN A 146 8.36 1.16 15.27
C ASN A 146 8.34 2.48 14.49
N PHE A 147 9.50 2.96 14.06
CA PHE A 147 9.62 4.14 13.22
C PHE A 147 8.90 3.92 11.88
N CYS A 148 9.19 2.81 11.20
CA CYS A 148 8.57 2.48 9.91
C CYS A 148 7.06 2.30 10.04
N HIS A 149 6.57 1.66 11.09
CA HIS A 149 5.14 1.56 11.37
C HIS A 149 4.50 2.94 11.55
N THR A 150 5.15 3.84 12.31
CA THR A 150 4.65 5.20 12.56
C THR A 150 4.53 6.04 11.29
N PHE A 151 5.50 5.91 10.38
CA PHE A 151 5.60 6.71 9.15
C PHE A 151 5.15 5.96 7.88
N SER A 152 4.58 4.77 8.02
CA SER A 152 4.22 3.88 6.90
C SER A 152 5.37 3.66 5.90
N LEU A 153 6.58 3.41 6.40
CA LEU A 153 7.76 3.15 5.59
C LEU A 153 8.00 1.66 5.39
N ASN A 154 8.65 1.33 4.29
CA ASN A 154 9.19 0.00 4.05
C ASN A 154 10.48 -0.20 4.88
N ALA A 155 10.40 -1.08 5.89
CA ALA A 155 11.54 -1.41 6.75
C ALA A 155 12.70 -2.07 5.97
N ASP A 156 12.42 -2.91 4.97
CA ASP A 156 13.45 -3.52 4.13
C ASP A 156 14.20 -2.45 3.33
N TRP A 157 13.48 -1.43 2.86
CA TRP A 157 14.13 -0.29 2.22
C TRP A 157 15.04 0.44 3.19
N VAL A 158 14.61 0.71 4.43
CA VAL A 158 15.43 1.39 5.45
C VAL A 158 16.67 0.58 5.84
N TRP A 159 16.58 -0.75 5.90
CA TRP A 159 17.68 -1.63 6.33
C TRP A 159 18.61 -2.04 5.19
N SER A 160 18.06 -2.55 4.09
CA SER A 160 18.80 -3.18 2.99
C SER A 160 18.79 -2.39 1.68
N GLY A 161 17.81 -1.50 1.50
CA GLY A 161 17.71 -0.62 0.33
C GLY A 161 16.86 -1.26 -0.76
N ASN A 162 16.27 -2.41 -0.45
CA ASN A 162 15.38 -3.15 -1.32
C ASN A 162 14.03 -2.42 -1.42
N GLY A 163 13.56 -2.22 -2.65
CA GLY A 163 12.29 -1.54 -2.91
C GLY A 163 12.40 -0.02 -2.76
N TYR A 164 11.32 0.59 -2.28
CA TYR A 164 11.14 2.04 -2.21
C TYR A 164 10.57 2.45 -0.84
N PRO A 165 10.79 3.69 -0.38
CA PRO A 165 10.43 4.11 0.98
C PRO A 165 8.95 3.93 1.30
N PHE A 166 8.07 4.19 0.33
CA PHE A 166 6.63 4.15 0.49
C PHE A 166 6.00 3.00 -0.31
N SER A 167 6.73 1.91 -0.57
CA SER A 167 6.12 0.68 -1.06
C SER A 167 5.28 0.09 0.09
N MET A 168 4.04 0.56 0.18
CA MET A 168 3.13 0.39 1.32
C MET A 168 2.59 -1.03 1.46
N PHE A 169 2.04 -1.34 2.64
CA PHE A 169 1.22 -2.52 2.88
C PHE A 169 -0.13 -2.38 2.19
N ASP A 170 -0.28 -3.02 1.04
CA ASP A 170 -1.50 -2.91 0.25
C ASP A 170 -2.64 -3.76 0.84
N ILE A 171 -3.83 -3.18 0.93
CA ILE A 171 -5.07 -3.99 0.89
C ILE A 171 -5.23 -4.41 -0.56
N ASN A 172 -5.03 -5.70 -0.84
CA ASN A 172 -5.03 -6.23 -2.20
C ASN A 172 -6.26 -7.11 -2.43
N GLU A 173 -7.32 -6.49 -2.94
CA GLU A 173 -8.54 -7.17 -3.33
C GLU A 173 -8.72 -7.12 -4.84
N THR A 174 -9.10 -8.25 -5.43
CA THR A 174 -9.41 -8.31 -6.87
C THR A 174 -10.63 -7.46 -7.20
N PHE A 175 -11.65 -7.47 -6.33
CA PHE A 175 -12.86 -6.69 -6.48
C PHE A 175 -12.89 -5.56 -5.42
N PRO A 176 -12.90 -4.28 -5.82
CA PRO A 176 -12.82 -3.15 -4.90
C PRO A 176 -13.85 -3.19 -3.76
N SER A 177 -15.10 -3.57 -4.05
CA SER A 177 -16.16 -3.63 -3.04
C SER A 177 -15.84 -4.57 -1.87
N SER A 178 -15.01 -5.60 -2.07
CA SER A 178 -14.51 -6.48 -1.00
C SER A 178 -13.63 -5.73 0.01
N SER A 179 -12.96 -4.65 -0.40
CA SER A 179 -12.11 -3.85 0.49
C SER A 179 -12.88 -3.02 1.51
N TYR A 180 -14.21 -2.87 1.37
CA TYR A 180 -15.00 -1.98 2.21
C TYR A 180 -14.82 -2.25 3.71
N ALA A 181 -14.90 -3.51 4.14
CA ALA A 181 -14.78 -3.86 5.56
C ALA A 181 -13.39 -3.52 6.12
N SER A 182 -12.33 -3.78 5.35
CA SER A 182 -10.96 -3.45 5.73
C SER A 182 -10.72 -1.94 5.77
N ILE A 183 -11.26 -1.19 4.80
CA ILE A 183 -11.19 0.27 4.78
C ILE A 183 -11.87 0.85 6.02
N VAL A 184 -13.13 0.48 6.28
CA VAL A 184 -13.89 1.02 7.41
C VAL A 184 -13.30 0.57 8.75
N GLY A 185 -12.92 -0.71 8.86
CA GLY A 185 -12.32 -1.27 10.08
C GLY A 185 -10.96 -0.64 10.43
N SER A 186 -10.26 -0.07 9.44
CA SER A 186 -9.00 0.66 9.66
C SER A 186 -9.20 2.08 10.21
N CYS A 187 -10.44 2.61 10.21
CA CYS A 187 -10.79 3.93 10.74
C CYS A 187 -9.91 5.09 10.20
N PRO A 188 -9.82 5.30 8.87
CA PRO A 188 -9.00 6.36 8.30
C PRO A 188 -9.57 7.75 8.61
N GLN A 189 -8.69 8.74 8.79
CA GLN A 189 -9.05 10.16 8.89
C GLN A 189 -9.56 10.74 7.56
N ARG A 190 -9.01 10.27 6.43
CA ARG A 190 -9.40 10.66 5.07
C ARG A 190 -9.25 9.49 4.11
N ILE A 191 -10.09 9.50 3.07
CA ILE A 191 -10.06 8.54 1.97
C ILE A 191 -9.83 9.33 0.68
N TYR A 192 -8.74 9.03 -0.03
CA TYR A 192 -8.41 9.67 -1.28
C TYR A 192 -8.63 8.72 -2.46
N PHE A 193 -9.48 9.11 -3.40
CA PHE A 193 -9.66 8.43 -4.68
C PHE A 193 -8.69 9.02 -5.69
N ILE A 194 -7.71 8.23 -6.13
CA ILE A 194 -6.66 8.68 -7.05
C ILE A 194 -6.90 8.04 -8.41
N LEU A 195 -6.97 8.87 -9.46
CA LEU A 195 -7.12 8.47 -10.84
C LEU A 195 -5.89 8.87 -11.65
N SER A 196 -5.33 7.93 -12.43
CA SER A 196 -4.29 8.22 -13.40
C SER A 196 -4.88 8.84 -14.66
N ASN A 197 -4.24 9.88 -15.17
CA ASN A 197 -4.51 10.41 -16.49
C ASN A 197 -3.77 9.61 -17.59
N THR A 198 -4.08 8.32 -17.67
CA THR A 198 -3.70 7.42 -18.77
C THR A 198 -4.89 7.12 -19.67
N PRO A 199 -4.67 6.52 -20.86
CA PRO A 199 -5.75 5.96 -21.66
C PRO A 199 -6.63 4.97 -20.88
N GLU A 200 -6.05 4.12 -20.04
CA GLU A 200 -6.76 3.09 -19.27
C GLU A 200 -7.56 3.65 -18.08
N LYS A 201 -7.25 4.88 -17.65
CA LYS A 201 -7.88 5.55 -16.49
C LYS A 201 -7.86 4.67 -15.25
N VAL A 202 -6.64 4.33 -14.82
CA VAL A 202 -6.41 3.44 -13.68
C VAL A 202 -6.62 4.18 -12.36
N ALA A 203 -7.33 3.57 -11.42
CA ALA A 203 -7.67 4.14 -10.13
C ALA A 203 -7.16 3.30 -8.95
N THR A 204 -6.89 3.98 -7.83
CA THR A 204 -6.52 3.39 -6.53
C THR A 204 -7.14 4.24 -5.41
N ILE A 205 -7.10 3.72 -4.19
CA ILE A 205 -7.52 4.45 -2.99
C ILE A 205 -6.32 4.57 -2.04
N ILE A 206 -6.13 5.75 -1.47
CA ILE A 206 -5.18 6.00 -0.38
C ILE A 206 -5.96 6.33 0.88
N LEU A 207 -5.67 5.61 1.95
CA LEU A 207 -6.18 5.84 3.30
C LEU A 207 -5.17 6.68 4.07
N LYS A 208 -5.63 7.76 4.69
CA LYS A 208 -4.83 8.60 5.59
C LYS A 208 -5.20 8.28 7.04
N PHE A 209 -4.23 7.92 7.86
CA PHE A 209 -4.42 7.70 9.31
C PHE A 209 -3.89 8.85 10.16
N SER A 210 -2.86 9.53 9.67
CA SER A 210 -2.31 10.75 10.26
C SER A 210 -1.67 11.60 9.17
N ASP A 211 -1.07 12.74 9.52
CA ASP A 211 -0.32 13.54 8.54
C ASP A 211 0.87 12.80 7.93
N PHE A 212 1.33 11.73 8.56
CA PHE A 212 2.53 10.99 8.18
C PHE A 212 2.31 9.50 7.92
N SER A 213 1.13 8.97 8.27
CA SER A 213 0.80 7.56 8.09
C SER A 213 -0.31 7.39 7.05
N TYR A 214 0.01 6.59 6.04
CA TYR A 214 -0.84 6.32 4.89
C TYR A 214 -0.81 4.83 4.55
N GLN A 215 -1.87 4.37 3.89
CA GLN A 215 -1.96 3.02 3.34
C GLN A 215 -2.65 3.07 1.99
N ARG A 216 -2.22 2.20 1.07
CA ARG A 216 -2.86 2.06 -0.22
C ARG A 216 -3.80 0.85 -0.22
N VAL A 217 -4.92 1.00 -0.92
CA VAL A 217 -5.86 -0.07 -1.25
C VAL A 217 -5.82 -0.20 -2.75
N SER A 218 -5.21 -1.25 -3.28
CA SER A 218 -5.29 -1.52 -4.72
C SER A 218 -4.53 -2.75 -5.18
N CYS A 219 -5.23 -3.53 -5.99
CA CYS A 219 -4.77 -3.94 -7.32
C CYS A 219 -5.24 -2.84 -8.31
N GLN A 220 -4.36 -2.31 -9.15
CA GLN A 220 -4.62 -1.16 -10.03
C GLN A 220 -5.93 -1.33 -10.86
N TRP A 221 -7.01 -0.56 -10.59
CA TRP A 221 -8.33 -0.80 -11.20
C TRP A 221 -8.60 0.09 -12.41
N HIS A 222 -8.87 -0.50 -13.57
CA HIS A 222 -9.08 0.25 -14.82
C HIS A 222 -10.53 0.74 -14.92
N LEU A 223 -10.74 2.03 -15.22
CA LEU A 223 -12.07 2.62 -15.36
C LEU A 223 -12.49 2.91 -16.80
N ASN A 224 -11.56 2.93 -17.76
CA ASN A 224 -11.93 3.08 -19.16
C ASN A 224 -12.49 1.75 -19.70
N LEU A 225 -13.80 1.74 -19.97
CA LEU A 225 -14.53 0.57 -20.46
C LEU A 225 -13.91 -0.04 -21.73
N ASP A 226 -13.33 0.79 -22.59
CA ASP A 226 -12.76 0.35 -23.87
C ASP A 226 -11.41 -0.38 -23.70
N HIS A 227 -10.85 -0.39 -22.49
CA HIS A 227 -9.56 -1.02 -22.15
C HIS A 227 -9.71 -2.25 -21.24
N VAL A 228 -10.94 -2.76 -21.06
CA VAL A 228 -11.19 -3.89 -20.16
C VAL A 228 -12.03 -5.00 -20.78
N GLY A 229 -11.72 -6.25 -20.40
CA GLY A 229 -12.57 -7.40 -20.66
C GLY A 229 -13.65 -7.59 -19.59
N SER A 230 -14.31 -8.75 -19.59
CA SER A 230 -15.42 -9.05 -18.66
C SER A 230 -15.04 -8.93 -17.18
N THR A 231 -13.84 -9.37 -16.77
CA THR A 231 -13.38 -9.21 -15.39
C THR A 231 -13.23 -7.73 -15.01
N GLY A 232 -12.62 -6.92 -15.87
CA GLY A 232 -12.46 -5.49 -15.62
C GLY A 232 -13.80 -4.75 -15.59
N GLN A 233 -14.77 -5.15 -16.41
CA GLN A 233 -16.14 -4.63 -16.33
C GLN A 233 -16.80 -4.89 -14.97
N LYS A 234 -16.60 -6.10 -14.41
CA LYS A 234 -17.06 -6.42 -13.04
C LYS A 234 -16.32 -5.60 -11.98
N GLN A 235 -15.02 -5.37 -12.16
CA GLN A 235 -14.23 -4.51 -11.27
C GLN A 235 -14.69 -3.05 -11.32
N ILE A 236 -15.07 -2.52 -12.49
CA ILE A 236 -15.66 -1.18 -12.63
C ILE A 236 -16.95 -1.07 -11.80
N LEU A 237 -17.86 -2.04 -11.93
CA LEU A 237 -19.11 -2.04 -11.18
C LEU A 237 -18.85 -2.15 -9.66
N SER A 238 -17.93 -3.03 -9.27
CA SER A 238 -17.50 -3.20 -7.88
C SER A 238 -16.86 -1.92 -7.31
N LEU A 239 -16.06 -1.19 -8.10
CA LEU A 239 -15.49 0.10 -7.70
C LEU A 239 -16.57 1.16 -7.53
N TYR A 240 -17.53 1.23 -8.46
CA TYR A 240 -18.68 2.11 -8.35
C TYR A 240 -19.49 1.84 -7.07
N GLN A 241 -19.79 0.58 -6.76
CA GLN A 241 -20.51 0.20 -5.54
C GLN A 241 -19.74 0.61 -4.28
N LEU A 242 -18.41 0.40 -4.25
CA LEU A 242 -17.56 0.84 -3.16
C LEU A 242 -17.62 2.37 -2.99
N ILE A 243 -17.44 3.13 -4.08
CA ILE A 243 -17.48 4.60 -4.09
C ILE A 243 -18.83 5.09 -3.55
N CYS A 244 -19.95 4.56 -4.05
CA CYS A 244 -21.29 4.91 -3.59
C CYS A 244 -21.43 4.72 -2.08
N ARG A 245 -21.00 3.56 -1.57
CA ARG A 245 -21.12 3.22 -0.15
C ARG A 245 -20.23 4.09 0.74
N LEU A 246 -18.96 4.28 0.34
CA LEU A 246 -18.03 5.12 1.08
C LEU A 246 -18.51 6.56 1.13
N TYR A 247 -18.97 7.13 0.01
CA TYR A 247 -19.47 8.50 0.04
C TYR A 247 -20.81 8.65 0.78
N SER A 248 -21.70 7.65 0.76
CA SER A 248 -22.97 7.73 1.49
C SER A 248 -22.76 7.75 3.01
N GLU A 249 -21.75 7.04 3.50
CA GLU A 249 -21.48 6.89 4.94
C GLU A 249 -20.38 7.85 5.45
N TYR A 250 -19.41 8.19 4.59
CA TYR A 250 -18.19 8.94 4.93
C TYR A 250 -17.89 10.10 3.99
N GLY A 251 -18.85 10.59 3.20
CA GLY A 251 -18.60 11.54 2.12
C GLY A 251 -17.79 12.79 2.49
N ILE A 252 -17.93 13.31 3.72
CA ILE A 252 -17.13 14.46 4.20
C ILE A 252 -15.63 14.18 4.34
N TYR A 253 -15.24 12.90 4.37
CA TYR A 253 -13.87 12.41 4.49
C TYR A 253 -13.27 11.96 3.16
N CYS A 254 -14.06 11.92 2.08
CA CYS A 254 -13.63 11.53 0.75
C CYS A 254 -13.08 12.74 -0.04
N THR A 255 -12.03 12.51 -0.82
CA THR A 255 -11.50 13.52 -1.75
C THR A 255 -10.93 12.84 -2.98
N ASP A 256 -11.05 13.51 -4.13
CA ASP A 256 -10.73 12.93 -5.43
C ASP A 256 -9.57 13.70 -6.08
N TYR A 257 -8.66 12.97 -6.71
CA TYR A 257 -7.56 13.54 -7.48
C TYR A 257 -7.38 12.81 -8.81
N GLU A 258 -7.09 13.57 -9.86
CA GLU A 258 -6.56 13.06 -11.13
C GLU A 258 -5.10 13.50 -11.24
N ILE A 259 -4.20 12.56 -11.48
CA ILE A 259 -2.75 12.78 -11.50
C ILE A 259 -2.12 12.36 -12.82
N SER A 260 -0.96 12.94 -13.13
CA SER A 260 -0.20 12.57 -14.33
C SER A 260 0.30 11.13 -14.25
N GLN A 261 0.54 10.49 -15.41
CA GLN A 261 1.09 9.14 -15.45
C GLN A 261 2.44 9.01 -14.73
N ARG A 262 3.29 10.05 -14.76
CA ARG A 262 4.55 10.06 -14.01
C ARG A 262 4.29 10.00 -12.50
N THR A 263 3.40 10.86 -12.01
CA THR A 263 3.02 10.90 -10.58
C THR A 263 2.37 9.60 -10.16
N TRP A 264 1.56 8.99 -11.03
CA TRP A 264 0.96 7.68 -10.81
C TRP A 264 2.03 6.60 -10.62
N ASN A 265 3.00 6.51 -11.54
CA ASN A 265 4.09 5.52 -11.43
C ASN A 265 4.90 5.71 -10.15
N ASP A 266 5.27 6.96 -9.81
CA ASP A 266 6.00 7.25 -8.58
C ASP A 266 5.19 6.89 -7.31
N LEU A 267 3.87 7.09 -7.32
CA LEU A 267 2.97 6.67 -6.24
C LEU A 267 2.89 5.14 -6.13
N ILE A 268 2.69 4.45 -7.25
CA ILE A 268 2.50 2.99 -7.28
C ILE A 268 3.78 2.27 -6.88
N GLU A 269 4.94 2.74 -7.34
CA GLU A 269 6.23 2.16 -6.97
C GLU A 269 6.63 2.50 -5.53
N GLY A 270 6.03 3.51 -4.90
CA GLY A 270 6.36 3.94 -3.54
C GLY A 270 7.52 4.93 -3.47
N LYS A 271 7.82 5.62 -4.57
CA LYS A 271 8.80 6.72 -4.65
C LYS A 271 8.22 8.04 -4.16
N LEU A 272 6.90 8.22 -4.31
CA LEU A 272 6.19 9.42 -3.89
C LEU A 272 5.61 9.25 -2.49
N TRP A 273 5.84 10.24 -1.62
CA TRP A 273 5.16 10.31 -0.32
C TRP A 273 3.67 10.65 -0.51
N PRO A 274 2.73 9.81 -0.04
CA PRO A 274 1.29 10.05 -0.24
C PRO A 274 0.77 11.31 0.46
N GLY A 275 1.43 11.77 1.53
CA GLY A 275 1.05 13.00 2.21
C GLY A 275 1.11 14.23 1.32
N SER A 276 1.83 14.16 0.19
CA SER A 276 1.82 15.21 -0.82
C SER A 276 0.40 15.58 -1.27
N PHE A 277 -0.56 14.63 -1.34
CA PHE A 277 -1.96 14.89 -1.73
C PHE A 277 -2.69 15.86 -0.81
N SER A 278 -2.36 15.89 0.49
CA SER A 278 -2.99 16.81 1.45
C SER A 278 -2.71 18.29 1.11
N ASP A 279 -1.59 18.56 0.42
CA ASP A 279 -1.15 19.92 0.04
C ASP A 279 -1.48 20.27 -1.43
N PHE A 280 -2.11 19.36 -2.19
CA PHE A 280 -2.45 19.58 -3.61
C PHE A 280 -3.29 20.85 -3.87
N PRO A 281 -4.30 21.21 -3.04
CA PRO A 281 -5.09 22.42 -3.28
C PRO A 281 -4.25 23.71 -3.25
N ILE A 282 -3.11 23.69 -2.56
CA ILE A 282 -2.24 24.85 -2.35
C ILE A 282 -1.14 24.90 -3.42
N ASN A 283 -0.71 23.73 -3.92
CA ASN A 283 0.30 23.62 -4.97
C ASN A 283 -0.35 23.70 -6.37
N ARG A 284 -0.32 24.90 -6.98
CA ARG A 284 -0.78 25.21 -8.37
C ARG A 284 -0.22 24.31 -9.50
N LYS A 285 0.62 23.33 -9.17
CA LYS A 285 1.12 22.31 -10.10
C LYS A 285 0.11 21.20 -10.38
N PHE A 286 -0.90 21.04 -9.53
CA PHE A 286 -1.97 20.07 -9.73
C PHE A 286 -3.23 20.78 -10.19
N LYS A 287 -3.93 20.18 -11.16
CA LYS A 287 -5.25 20.66 -11.61
C LYS A 287 -6.20 20.62 -10.41
N ALA A 288 -7.19 21.52 -10.37
CA ALA A 288 -8.23 21.50 -9.33
C ALA A 288 -8.75 20.05 -9.10
N PRO A 289 -9.11 19.67 -7.86
CA PRO A 289 -9.59 18.31 -7.58
C PRO A 289 -10.66 17.92 -8.59
N SER A 290 -10.39 16.87 -9.35
CA SER A 290 -11.34 16.29 -10.28
C SER A 290 -12.36 15.57 -9.43
N HIS A 291 -13.60 16.04 -9.38
CA HIS A 291 -14.70 15.39 -8.64
C HIS A 291 -15.14 14.08 -9.30
N TRP A 292 -14.22 13.34 -9.92
CA TRP A 292 -14.50 12.23 -10.83
C TRP A 292 -15.19 11.08 -10.10
N ALA A 293 -14.81 10.78 -8.86
CA ALA A 293 -15.38 9.66 -8.14
C ALA A 293 -16.77 10.01 -7.65
N ASP A 294 -16.96 11.25 -7.16
CA ASP A 294 -18.29 11.77 -6.85
C ASP A 294 -19.20 11.77 -8.09
N ASP A 295 -18.75 12.37 -9.19
CA ASP A 295 -19.49 12.48 -10.44
C ASP A 295 -19.80 11.11 -11.08
N LEU A 296 -18.93 10.11 -10.87
CA LEU A 296 -19.18 8.75 -11.37
C LEU A 296 -20.44 8.15 -10.74
N ARG A 297 -20.82 8.59 -9.52
CA ARG A 297 -22.06 8.18 -8.85
C ARG A 297 -23.31 8.72 -9.54
N ASP A 298 -23.19 9.83 -10.27
CA ASP A 298 -24.31 10.46 -10.96
C ASP A 298 -24.54 9.86 -12.35
N VAL A 299 -24.78 8.55 -12.41
CA VAL A 299 -25.07 7.81 -13.65
C VAL A 299 -26.36 8.26 -14.36
N ASN A 300 -27.15 9.13 -13.71
CA ASN A 300 -28.36 9.72 -14.27
C ASN A 300 -28.18 11.18 -14.70
N HIS A 301 -26.97 11.73 -14.60
CA HIS A 301 -26.62 13.09 -15.03
C HIS A 301 -27.57 14.15 -14.43
N ARG A 302 -27.85 14.04 -13.12
CA ARG A 302 -28.68 14.99 -12.37
C ARG A 302 -27.98 16.31 -12.08
N TYR A 303 -26.66 16.30 -11.93
CA TYR A 303 -25.90 17.44 -11.41
C TYR A 303 -25.11 18.20 -12.48
N ALA A 304 -24.62 17.51 -13.52
CA ALA A 304 -23.92 18.15 -14.63
C ALA A 304 -24.59 17.81 -15.97
N PRO A 305 -24.78 18.80 -16.86
CA PRO A 305 -25.43 18.58 -18.15
C PRO A 305 -24.55 17.85 -19.16
N ASP A 306 -23.21 17.88 -19.00
CA ASP A 306 -22.26 17.34 -19.97
C ASP A 306 -20.95 16.85 -19.32
N TYR A 307 -20.98 15.62 -18.81
CA TYR A 307 -19.80 14.93 -18.27
C TYR A 307 -18.77 14.57 -19.35
N GLU A 308 -19.18 14.44 -20.62
CA GLU A 308 -18.26 14.14 -21.71
C GLU A 308 -17.31 15.31 -21.95
N LYS A 309 -17.80 16.55 -21.88
CA LYS A 309 -16.94 17.73 -21.95
C LYS A 309 -15.97 17.85 -20.77
N LEU A 310 -16.38 17.41 -19.58
CA LEU A 310 -15.56 17.51 -18.36
C LEU A 310 -14.45 16.46 -18.32
N TYR A 311 -14.79 15.20 -18.61
CA TYR A 311 -13.90 14.06 -18.41
C TYR A 311 -13.51 13.35 -19.71
N GLY A 312 -14.29 13.52 -20.77
CA GLY A 312 -14.14 12.83 -22.05
C GLY A 312 -15.13 11.67 -22.22
N MET A 313 -15.21 11.17 -23.45
CA MET A 313 -16.16 10.12 -23.86
C MET A 313 -16.01 8.80 -23.07
N TRP A 314 -14.81 8.49 -22.56
CA TRP A 314 -14.59 7.31 -21.73
C TRP A 314 -15.48 7.31 -20.48
N PHE A 315 -15.67 8.48 -19.87
CA PHE A 315 -16.38 8.62 -18.60
C PHE A 315 -17.88 8.37 -18.79
N THR A 316 -18.49 8.99 -19.81
CA THR A 316 -19.91 8.80 -20.11
C THR A 316 -20.20 7.38 -20.61
N ARG A 317 -19.28 6.75 -21.36
CA ARG A 317 -19.39 5.33 -21.71
C ARG A 317 -19.38 4.43 -20.47
N THR A 318 -18.48 4.70 -19.52
CA THR A 318 -18.42 3.97 -18.25
C THR A 318 -19.68 4.17 -17.40
N GLN A 319 -20.18 5.41 -17.25
CA GLN A 319 -21.45 5.69 -16.55
C GLN A 319 -22.64 4.96 -17.19
N ASN A 320 -22.74 4.98 -18.53
CA ASN A 320 -23.79 4.28 -19.26
C ASN A 320 -23.73 2.76 -19.07
N PHE A 321 -22.53 2.19 -19.06
CA PHE A 321 -22.33 0.78 -18.74
C PHE A 321 -22.83 0.47 -17.33
N ILE A 322 -22.40 1.22 -16.32
CA ILE A 322 -22.83 1.04 -14.92
C ILE A 322 -24.35 1.11 -14.82
N LYS A 323 -24.98 2.12 -15.43
CA LYS A 323 -26.43 2.29 -15.43
C LYS A 323 -27.17 1.06 -15.98
N ARG A 324 -26.70 0.51 -17.11
CA ARG A 324 -27.29 -0.70 -17.72
C ARG A 324 -27.11 -1.92 -16.82
N SER A 325 -25.93 -2.11 -16.24
CA SER A 325 -25.64 -3.23 -15.34
C SER A 325 -26.55 -3.20 -14.11
N LEU A 326 -26.75 -2.03 -13.50
CA LEU A 326 -27.66 -1.88 -12.34
C LEU A 326 -29.13 -2.14 -12.69
N GLN A 327 -29.56 -1.86 -13.92
CA GLN A 327 -30.92 -2.19 -14.39
C GLN A 327 -31.10 -3.69 -14.57
N GLN A 328 -30.07 -4.38 -15.07
CA GLN A 328 -30.09 -5.83 -15.23
C GLN A 328 -30.15 -6.54 -13.87
N GLU A 329 -29.36 -6.12 -12.89
CA GLU A 329 -29.38 -6.70 -11.54
C GLU A 329 -30.78 -6.60 -10.90
N LYS A 330 -31.45 -5.45 -11.03
CA LYS A 330 -32.81 -5.26 -10.52
C LYS A 330 -33.85 -6.14 -11.21
N ASN A 331 -33.72 -6.35 -12.51
CA ASN A 331 -34.67 -7.19 -13.24
C ASN A 331 -34.50 -8.66 -12.88
N VAL A 332 -33.26 -9.11 -12.62
CA VAL A 332 -32.98 -10.47 -12.17
C VAL A 332 -33.54 -10.73 -10.77
N GLU A 333 -33.48 -9.76 -9.86
CA GLU A 333 -34.07 -9.91 -8.51
C GLU A 333 -35.61 -10.06 -8.54
N ILE A 334 -36.30 -9.46 -9.51
CA ILE A 334 -37.77 -9.51 -9.63
C ILE A 334 -38.26 -10.84 -10.22
N ASP A 335 -37.44 -11.53 -11.02
CA ASP A 335 -37.82 -12.79 -11.68
C ASP A 335 -37.72 -14.04 -10.76
N TYR A 336 -37.27 -13.88 -9.51
CA TYR A 336 -37.14 -14.97 -8.52
C TYR A 336 -38.17 -14.94 -7.38
N ASP A 337 -39.09 -13.96 -7.36
CA ASP A 337 -40.27 -13.90 -6.49
C ASP A 337 -41.53 -14.41 -7.22
#